data_AF-A0A7X1PNW7-F1
#
_entry.id   AF-A0A7X1PNW7-F1
#
_cell.length_a   1.000
_cell.length_b   1.000
_cell.length_c   1.000
_cell.angle_alpha   90.00
_cell.angle_beta   90.00
_cell.angle_gamma   90.00
#
_symmetry.space_group_name_H-M   'P 1'
#
loop_
_entity.id
_entity.type
_entity.pdbx_description
1 polymer ?
#
loop_
_entity_poly.entity_id
_entity_poly.type
_entity_poly.pdbx_seq_one_letter_code
_entity_poly.pdbx_strand_id
1 'polypeptide(L)'
;MTWKKLAALPEHKFVGAYGIQYWAIREGKVWHQGRKLAAADPQTFEFCEEQYFLGRDASCIYHAWSRLPKIDRDSFRRVGLYWLDRQHVYFEYETSFKALQDVDPGSFRHVGGSYGADDHSAWYYGRKMSGNPRCMDLRVIAENDLYACDGEAVYYDGKPLKGVLAAQWRILTEEFSGDGKNLYFAERKLARADFATWRHVHGAWSKDQHRVFHMNLVMKDLAPEGFDETQARHLSR
;
A
#
# COMPACT_ATOMS: atom_id res chain seq x y z
N MET A 1 15.26 -7.69 7.55
CA MET A 1 15.21 -6.55 8.49
C MET A 1 16.37 -6.64 9.46
N THR A 2 17.22 -5.62 9.47
CA THR A 2 18.40 -5.58 10.34
C THR A 2 18.39 -4.27 11.13
N TRP A 3 18.39 -4.39 12.46
CA TRP A 3 18.60 -3.27 13.36
C TRP A 3 20.08 -2.93 13.40
N LYS A 4 20.44 -1.66 13.20
CA LYS A 4 21.83 -1.20 13.25
C LYS A 4 22.04 -0.27 14.41
N LYS A 5 23.12 -0.50 15.16
CA LYS A 5 23.52 0.34 16.27
C LYS A 5 23.97 1.70 15.77
N LEU A 6 23.28 2.76 16.20
CA LEU A 6 23.56 4.13 15.73
C LEU A 6 24.96 4.60 16.17
N ALA A 7 25.37 4.23 17.38
CA ALA A 7 26.71 4.53 17.91
C ALA A 7 27.85 3.84 17.16
N ALA A 8 27.56 2.84 16.32
CA ALA A 8 28.58 2.17 15.51
C ALA A 8 28.79 2.84 14.13
N LEU A 9 27.97 3.81 13.76
CA LEU A 9 28.10 4.52 12.49
C LEU A 9 29.18 5.61 12.56
N PRO A 10 29.83 5.93 11.42
CA PRO A 10 30.67 7.11 11.31
C PRO A 10 29.94 8.37 11.77
N GLU A 11 30.60 9.18 12.60
CA GLU A 11 30.03 10.40 13.20
C GLU A 11 28.72 10.16 13.99
N HIS A 12 28.43 8.90 14.34
CA HIS A 12 27.20 8.45 15.01
C HIS A 12 25.91 8.94 14.34
N LYS A 13 25.90 9.04 13.00
CA LYS A 13 24.76 9.55 12.24
C LYS A 13 24.36 8.61 11.11
N PHE A 14 23.07 8.61 10.80
CA PHE A 14 22.50 7.95 9.63
C PHE A 14 21.91 9.00 8.69
N VAL A 15 22.37 8.96 7.44
CA VAL A 15 21.89 9.80 6.34
C VAL A 15 21.21 8.89 5.32
N GLY A 16 19.92 9.12 5.11
CA GLY A 16 19.09 8.33 4.18
C GLY A 16 19.03 8.97 2.79
N ALA A 17 17.97 8.64 2.06
CA ALA A 17 17.70 9.21 0.74
C ALA A 17 17.72 10.75 0.74
N TYR A 18 18.12 11.32 -0.40
CA TYR A 18 18.22 12.77 -0.63
C TYR A 18 19.15 13.52 0.33
N GLY A 19 20.09 12.82 0.99
CA GLY A 19 21.03 13.44 1.92
C GLY A 19 20.40 13.86 3.26
N ILE A 20 19.20 13.37 3.57
CA ILE A 20 18.49 13.70 4.80
C ILE A 20 19.11 12.93 5.96
N GLN A 21 19.62 13.66 6.97
CA GLN A 21 20.08 13.05 8.21
C GLN A 21 18.87 12.69 9.08
N TYR A 22 18.55 11.40 9.17
CA TYR A 22 17.42 10.92 9.96
C TYR A 22 17.77 10.74 11.42
N TRP A 23 18.85 10.01 11.72
CA TRP A 23 19.23 9.71 13.11
C TRP A 23 20.63 10.24 13.40
N ALA A 24 20.85 10.75 14.61
CA ALA A 24 22.20 11.08 15.08
C ALA A 24 22.32 11.01 16.60
N ILE A 25 23.52 10.70 17.09
CA ILE A 25 23.90 10.93 18.47
C ILE A 25 24.73 12.21 18.52
N ARG A 26 24.25 13.22 19.24
CA ARG A 26 24.95 14.50 19.47
C ARG A 26 24.91 14.81 20.95
N GLU A 27 26.07 15.13 21.52
CA GLU A 27 26.21 15.46 22.95
C GLU A 27 25.61 14.38 23.88
N GLY A 28 25.80 13.10 23.52
CA GLY A 28 25.25 11.98 24.29
C GLY A 28 23.72 11.90 24.29
N LYS A 29 23.05 12.48 23.29
CA LYS A 29 21.60 12.41 23.11
C LYS A 29 21.25 11.93 21.71
N VAL A 30 20.16 11.19 21.59
CA VAL A 30 19.64 10.74 20.29
C VAL A 30 18.74 11.83 19.70
N TRP A 31 18.88 12.04 18.39
CA TRP A 31 18.12 13.01 17.63
C TRP A 31 17.52 12.35 16.39
N HIS A 32 16.26 12.69 16.07
CA HIS A 32 15.60 12.37 14.81
C HIS A 32 15.28 13.66 14.05
N GLN A 33 15.82 13.85 12.84
CA GLN A 33 15.59 15.03 11.99
C GLN A 33 15.66 16.37 12.76
N GLY A 34 16.66 16.52 13.63
CA GLY A 34 16.86 17.73 14.44
C GLY A 34 16.00 17.84 15.70
N ARG A 35 15.14 16.87 16.01
CA ARG A 35 14.39 16.79 17.27
C ARG A 35 15.00 15.78 18.23
N LYS A 36 15.23 16.20 19.48
CA LYS A 36 15.84 15.38 20.53
C LYS A 36 14.84 14.35 21.08
N LEU A 37 15.28 13.10 21.21
CA LEU A 37 14.55 12.06 21.94
C LEU A 37 14.98 12.09 23.40
N ALA A 38 14.16 12.70 24.26
CA ALA A 38 14.54 12.98 25.65
C ALA A 38 14.86 11.72 26.48
N ALA A 39 14.18 10.61 26.21
CA ALA A 39 14.26 9.37 26.98
C ALA A 39 15.04 8.23 26.29
N ALA A 40 15.59 8.48 25.09
CA ALA A 40 16.32 7.47 24.36
C ALA A 40 17.72 7.25 24.94
N ASP A 41 18.10 5.99 25.09
CA ASP A 41 19.46 5.62 25.47
C ASP A 41 20.39 5.57 24.24
N PRO A 42 21.34 6.51 24.09
CA PRO A 42 22.25 6.53 22.93
C PRO A 42 23.19 5.32 22.86
N GLN A 43 23.49 4.64 23.98
CA GLN A 43 24.42 3.52 23.99
C GLN A 43 23.82 2.25 23.40
N THR A 44 22.50 2.09 23.52
CA THR A 44 21.75 0.93 23.03
C THR A 44 20.86 1.26 21.85
N PHE A 45 20.87 2.52 21.38
CA PHE A 45 20.02 2.94 20.27
C PHE A 45 20.37 2.23 18.96
N GLU A 46 19.35 1.63 18.37
CA GLU A 46 19.36 0.99 17.07
C GLU A 46 18.30 1.60 16.17
N PHE A 47 18.52 1.60 14.86
CA PHE A 47 17.56 2.09 13.89
C PHE A 47 17.39 1.10 12.73
N CYS A 48 16.30 1.26 11.98
CA CYS A 48 16.01 0.46 10.80
C CYS A 48 16.34 1.25 9.51
N GLU A 49 17.29 0.76 8.71
CA GLU A 49 17.66 1.42 7.44
C GLU A 49 16.56 1.36 6.39
N GLU A 50 15.73 0.33 6.41
CA GLU A 50 14.63 0.20 5.45
C GLU A 50 13.45 1.12 5.81
N GLN A 51 13.44 1.68 7.03
CA GLN A 51 12.31 2.36 7.65
C GLN A 51 12.83 3.53 8.51
N TYR A 52 13.12 4.65 7.84
CA TYR A 52 13.89 5.77 8.40
C TYR A 52 13.30 6.42 9.65
N PHE A 53 12.03 6.19 9.94
CA PHE A 53 11.34 6.75 11.10
C PHE A 53 11.34 5.80 12.30
N LEU A 54 11.76 4.54 12.17
CA LEU A 54 11.78 3.59 13.28
C LEU A 54 13.15 3.44 13.92
N GLY A 55 13.16 3.59 15.24
CA GLY A 55 14.31 3.33 16.11
C GLY A 55 13.88 2.58 17.36
N ARG A 56 14.85 2.04 18.09
CA ARG A 56 14.63 1.38 19.37
C ARG A 56 15.85 1.54 20.26
N ASP A 57 15.66 1.46 21.55
CA ASP A 57 16.76 1.23 22.50
C ASP A 57 16.54 -0.11 23.23
N ALA A 58 17.30 -0.34 24.31
CA ALA A 58 17.12 -1.54 25.14
C ALA A 58 15.73 -1.66 25.78
N SER A 59 14.96 -0.58 25.88
CA SER A 59 13.70 -0.51 26.63
C SER A 59 12.46 -0.29 25.77
N CYS A 60 12.58 0.37 24.62
CA CYS A 60 11.42 0.97 23.95
C CYS A 60 11.59 1.08 22.42
N ILE A 61 10.45 1.16 21.73
CA ILE A 61 10.35 1.53 20.32
C ILE A 61 10.10 3.03 20.19
N TYR A 62 10.66 3.63 19.15
CA TYR A 62 10.49 5.04 18.78
C TYR A 62 10.04 5.15 17.34
N HIS A 63 9.09 6.05 17.09
CA HIS A 63 8.71 6.49 15.75
C HIS A 63 8.99 7.99 15.64
N ALA A 64 9.94 8.37 14.78
CA ALA A 64 10.58 9.67 14.75
C ALA A 64 11.12 10.05 16.15
N TRP A 65 10.74 11.23 16.65
CA TRP A 65 11.07 11.68 18.00
C TRP A 65 10.10 11.16 19.09
N SER A 66 9.08 10.38 18.72
CA SER A 66 8.05 9.92 19.67
C SER A 66 8.42 8.57 20.28
N ARG A 67 8.40 8.50 21.62
CA ARG A 67 8.56 7.25 22.37
C ARG A 67 7.23 6.49 22.40
N LEU A 68 7.26 5.19 22.12
CA LEU A 68 6.07 4.32 22.05
C LEU A 68 6.11 3.23 23.14
N PRO A 69 5.89 3.59 24.43
CA PRO A 69 6.12 2.70 25.56
C PRO A 69 5.14 1.53 25.68
N LYS A 70 4.04 1.55 24.91
CA LYS A 70 3.03 0.48 24.92
C LYS A 70 3.37 -0.67 23.97
N ILE A 71 4.35 -0.49 23.09
CA ILE A 71 4.79 -1.54 22.17
C ILE A 71 5.72 -2.49 22.92
N ASP A 72 5.42 -3.79 22.88
CA ASP A 72 6.35 -4.80 23.40
C ASP A 72 7.57 -4.86 22.48
N ARG A 73 8.66 -4.21 22.92
CA ARG A 73 9.90 -4.02 22.17
C ARG A 73 10.55 -5.33 21.75
N ASP A 74 10.45 -6.37 22.57
CA ASP A 74 11.18 -7.62 22.36
C ASP A 74 10.49 -8.53 21.34
N SER A 75 9.17 -8.44 21.24
CA SER A 75 8.38 -9.14 20.22
C SER A 75 8.14 -8.33 18.94
N PHE A 76 8.52 -7.04 18.94
CA PHE A 76 8.32 -6.12 17.83
C PHE A 76 9.10 -6.56 16.58
N ARG A 77 8.36 -6.87 15.51
CA ARG A 77 8.90 -7.38 14.24
C ARG A 77 8.10 -6.88 13.05
N ARG A 78 8.71 -6.88 11.87
CA ARG A 78 8.03 -6.58 10.59
C ARG A 78 7.48 -7.83 9.94
N VAL A 79 6.29 -7.71 9.37
CA VAL A 79 5.61 -8.72 8.55
C VAL A 79 5.11 -8.01 7.29
N GLY A 80 5.88 -8.09 6.21
CA GLY A 80 5.57 -7.36 4.98
C GLY A 80 5.64 -5.84 5.16
N LEU A 81 4.55 -5.13 4.85
CA LEU A 81 4.40 -3.69 5.13
C LEU A 81 3.85 -3.39 6.54
N TYR A 82 3.52 -4.42 7.31
CA TYR A 82 2.96 -4.29 8.65
C TYR A 82 4.02 -4.56 9.73
N TRP A 83 3.69 -4.17 10.95
CA TRP A 83 4.52 -4.42 12.14
C TRP A 83 3.69 -5.05 13.23
N LEU A 84 4.27 -5.95 14.00
CA LEU A 84 3.56 -6.67 15.04
C LEU A 84 4.40 -6.68 16.30
N ASP A 85 3.73 -6.58 17.44
CA ASP A 85 4.24 -7.10 18.70
C ASP A 85 3.38 -8.31 19.13
N ARG A 86 3.47 -8.75 20.39
CA ARG A 86 2.65 -9.86 20.92
C ARG A 86 1.15 -9.57 20.99
N GLN A 87 0.74 -8.30 21.04
CA GLN A 87 -0.63 -7.89 21.36
C GLN A 87 -1.29 -7.06 20.26
N HIS A 88 -0.52 -6.45 19.35
CA HIS A 88 -1.04 -5.54 18.36
C HIS A 88 -0.37 -5.70 17.01
N VAL A 89 -1.12 -5.34 15.97
CA VAL A 89 -0.62 -5.11 14.62
C VAL A 89 -0.63 -3.62 14.35
N TYR A 90 0.39 -3.11 13.68
CA TYR A 90 0.57 -1.70 13.36
C TYR A 90 0.82 -1.53 11.87
N PHE A 91 0.41 -0.38 11.36
CA PHE A 91 0.73 0.06 10.02
C PHE A 91 1.35 1.45 10.05
N GLU A 92 2.37 1.62 9.22
CA GLU A 92 3.06 2.88 8.99
C GLU A 92 2.57 3.45 7.65
N TYR A 93 2.11 4.70 7.67
CA TYR A 93 1.75 5.43 6.46
C TYR A 93 2.21 6.88 6.60
N GLU A 94 3.10 7.28 5.70
CA GLU A 94 3.75 8.59 5.64
C GLU A 94 4.54 8.94 6.91
N THR A 95 3.86 9.47 7.92
CA THR A 95 4.44 9.88 9.22
C THR A 95 3.63 9.35 10.39
N SER A 96 2.62 8.51 10.12
CA SER A 96 1.70 7.95 11.09
C SER A 96 2.02 6.47 11.33
N PHE A 97 2.32 6.13 12.58
CA PHE A 97 2.46 4.75 13.04
C PHE A 97 1.32 4.42 14.00
N LYS A 98 0.38 3.57 13.59
CA LYS A 98 -0.87 3.31 14.36
C LYS A 98 -1.16 1.82 14.48
N ALA A 99 -1.68 1.44 15.65
CA ALA A 99 -2.25 0.11 15.86
C ALA A 99 -3.56 -0.03 15.07
N LEU A 100 -3.76 -1.20 14.48
CA LEU A 100 -5.02 -1.62 13.88
C LEU A 100 -6.02 -1.96 15.00
N GLN A 101 -7.30 -1.77 14.71
CA GLN A 101 -8.41 -2.17 15.59
C GLN A 101 -8.96 -3.54 15.16
N ASP A 102 -9.44 -4.30 16.14
CA ASP A 102 -10.10 -5.60 15.96
C ASP A 102 -9.30 -6.58 15.09
N VAL A 103 -7.99 -6.65 15.34
CA VAL A 103 -7.05 -7.54 14.65
C VAL A 103 -6.53 -8.59 15.63
N ASP A 104 -6.38 -9.82 15.16
CA ASP A 104 -5.65 -10.88 15.87
C ASP A 104 -4.19 -10.94 15.39
N PRO A 105 -3.20 -10.49 16.20
CA PRO A 105 -1.79 -10.59 15.86
C PRO A 105 -1.27 -12.02 15.74
N GLY A 106 -1.97 -13.00 16.31
CA GLY A 106 -1.57 -14.42 16.30
C GLY A 106 -1.73 -15.07 14.92
N SER A 107 -2.79 -14.72 14.20
CA SER A 107 -3.09 -15.20 12.85
C SER A 107 -2.78 -14.19 11.74
N PHE A 108 -2.42 -12.96 12.09
CA PHE A 108 -2.14 -11.92 11.10
C PHE A 108 -0.97 -12.28 10.18
N ARG A 109 -1.19 -12.08 8.88
CA ARG A 109 -0.19 -12.23 7.82
C ARG A 109 -0.25 -11.08 6.83
N HIS A 110 0.88 -10.80 6.21
CA HIS A 110 0.94 -9.96 5.02
C HIS A 110 0.48 -10.77 3.81
N VAL A 111 -0.52 -10.25 3.10
CA VAL A 111 -1.12 -10.94 1.93
C VAL A 111 -0.38 -10.58 0.64
N GLY A 112 0.22 -9.40 0.57
CA GLY A 112 0.90 -8.85 -0.60
C GLY A 112 0.56 -7.38 -0.78
N GLY A 113 1.37 -6.60 -1.51
CA GLY A 113 1.16 -5.15 -1.67
C GLY A 113 0.88 -4.48 -0.33
N SER A 114 -0.21 -3.72 -0.25
CA SER A 114 -0.70 -3.08 0.98
C SER A 114 -1.78 -3.88 1.74
N TYR A 115 -2.03 -5.12 1.32
CA TYR A 115 -3.02 -6.01 1.91
C TYR A 115 -2.44 -6.84 3.07
N GLY A 116 -3.18 -6.90 4.17
CA GLY A 116 -2.93 -7.78 5.30
C GLY A 116 -4.23 -8.44 5.76
N ALA A 117 -4.15 -9.60 6.39
CA ALA A 117 -5.33 -10.28 6.90
C ALA A 117 -4.98 -11.16 8.09
N ASP A 118 -5.91 -11.32 9.00
CA ASP A 118 -5.93 -12.37 10.00
C ASP A 118 -6.96 -13.43 9.57
N ASP A 119 -7.39 -14.31 10.47
CA ASP A 119 -8.37 -15.36 10.14
C ASP A 119 -9.81 -14.83 9.96
N HIS A 120 -10.10 -13.58 10.35
CA HIS A 120 -11.46 -13.05 10.47
C HIS A 120 -11.70 -11.74 9.73
N SER A 121 -10.64 -10.99 9.44
CA SER A 121 -10.69 -9.66 8.87
C SER A 121 -9.48 -9.41 7.98
N ALA A 122 -9.63 -8.44 7.08
CA ALA A 122 -8.57 -8.00 6.18
C ALA A 122 -8.46 -6.48 6.19
N TRP A 123 -7.28 -5.98 5.83
CA TRP A 123 -6.94 -4.58 5.83
C TRP A 123 -6.19 -4.20 4.54
N TYR A 124 -6.41 -2.96 4.10
CA TYR A 124 -5.67 -2.31 3.02
C TYR A 124 -5.10 -0.98 3.54
N TYR A 125 -3.77 -0.81 3.46
CA TYR A 125 -3.06 0.30 4.10
C TYR A 125 -3.45 0.49 5.58
N GLY A 126 -3.57 -0.61 6.33
CA GLY A 126 -3.99 -0.60 7.74
C GLY A 126 -5.45 -0.22 8.00
N ARG A 127 -6.27 -0.01 6.96
CA ARG A 127 -7.72 0.25 7.09
C ARG A 127 -8.49 -1.04 6.89
N LYS A 128 -9.44 -1.33 7.79
CA LYS A 128 -10.27 -2.54 7.69
C LYS A 128 -11.04 -2.54 6.37
N MET A 129 -10.94 -3.62 5.62
CA MET A 129 -11.62 -3.82 4.35
C MET A 129 -13.13 -3.94 4.56
N SER A 130 -13.89 -3.59 3.52
CA SER A 130 -15.35 -3.77 3.49
C SER A 130 -15.73 -5.01 2.68
N GLY A 131 -16.97 -5.49 2.83
CA GLY A 131 -17.49 -6.61 2.04
C GLY A 131 -17.22 -8.01 2.60
N ASN A 132 -16.71 -8.12 3.83
CA ASN A 132 -16.47 -9.38 4.54
C ASN A 132 -15.66 -10.40 3.70
N PRO A 133 -14.39 -10.08 3.37
CA PRO A 133 -13.57 -10.96 2.56
C PRO A 133 -13.41 -12.33 3.18
N ARG A 134 -13.33 -13.37 2.34
CA ARG A 134 -12.88 -14.71 2.76
C ARG A 134 -11.40 -14.63 3.08
N CYS A 135 -11.09 -14.28 4.34
CA CYS A 135 -9.78 -13.81 4.72
C CYS A 135 -8.68 -14.83 4.45
N MET A 136 -8.92 -16.13 4.69
CA MET A 136 -7.98 -17.21 4.39
C MET A 136 -7.65 -17.36 2.90
N ASP A 137 -8.61 -17.04 2.03
CA ASP A 137 -8.47 -17.19 0.58
C ASP A 137 -7.97 -15.91 -0.09
N LEU A 138 -7.86 -14.79 0.64
CA LEU A 138 -7.49 -13.49 0.07
C LEU A 138 -6.06 -13.52 -0.49
N ARG A 139 -5.91 -13.10 -1.76
CA ARG A 139 -4.64 -12.93 -2.45
C ARG A 139 -4.63 -11.62 -3.25
N VAL A 140 -3.44 -11.03 -3.36
CA VAL A 140 -3.21 -9.89 -4.25
C VAL A 140 -3.12 -10.37 -5.70
N ILE A 141 -3.62 -9.56 -6.63
CA ILE A 141 -3.46 -9.81 -8.07
C ILE A 141 -2.05 -9.36 -8.47
N ALA A 142 -1.24 -10.29 -8.98
CA ALA A 142 0.19 -10.06 -9.18
C ALA A 142 0.50 -8.94 -10.18
N GLU A 143 -0.36 -8.76 -11.18
CA GLU A 143 -0.20 -7.75 -12.23
C GLU A 143 -0.54 -6.33 -11.75
N ASN A 144 -1.30 -6.18 -10.65
CA ASN A 144 -1.64 -4.88 -10.09
C ASN A 144 -2.01 -5.04 -8.60
N ASP A 145 -1.13 -4.57 -7.72
CA ASP A 145 -1.22 -4.76 -6.27
C ASP A 145 -2.26 -3.88 -5.56
N LEU A 146 -2.94 -3.01 -6.31
CA LEU A 146 -4.15 -2.32 -5.86
C LEU A 146 -5.35 -3.29 -5.79
N TYR A 147 -5.30 -4.41 -6.53
CA TYR A 147 -6.36 -5.41 -6.54
C TYR A 147 -6.03 -6.62 -5.67
N ALA A 148 -7.07 -7.16 -5.06
CA ALA A 148 -7.04 -8.47 -4.41
C ALA A 148 -8.30 -9.26 -4.77
N CYS A 149 -8.28 -10.57 -4.59
CA CYS A 149 -9.47 -11.40 -4.72
C CYS A 149 -9.47 -12.53 -3.69
N ASP A 150 -10.66 -13.00 -3.33
CA ASP A 150 -10.85 -14.07 -2.35
C ASP A 150 -11.58 -15.29 -2.96
N GLY A 151 -11.86 -15.26 -4.27
CA GLY A 151 -12.44 -16.37 -5.04
C GLY A 151 -13.87 -16.08 -5.44
N GLU A 152 -14.55 -15.27 -4.65
CA GLU A 152 -15.93 -14.87 -4.89
C GLU A 152 -16.04 -13.39 -5.23
N ALA A 153 -15.16 -12.57 -4.66
CA ALA A 153 -15.09 -11.14 -4.88
C ALA A 153 -13.70 -10.70 -5.38
N VAL A 154 -13.72 -9.58 -6.09
CA VAL A 154 -12.54 -8.78 -6.42
C VAL A 154 -12.64 -7.49 -5.63
N TYR A 155 -11.52 -7.08 -5.06
CA TYR A 155 -11.36 -5.87 -4.29
C TYR A 155 -10.43 -4.93 -5.03
N TYR A 156 -10.73 -3.64 -4.98
CA TYR A 156 -9.83 -2.55 -5.37
C TYR A 156 -9.71 -1.61 -4.19
N ASP A 157 -8.48 -1.28 -3.79
CA ASP A 157 -8.21 -0.46 -2.61
C ASP A 157 -8.98 -0.89 -1.34
N GLY A 158 -9.08 -2.20 -1.12
CA GLY A 158 -9.80 -2.76 0.03
C GLY A 158 -11.34 -2.69 -0.02
N LYS A 159 -11.92 -2.31 -1.18
CA LYS A 159 -13.37 -2.25 -1.39
C LYS A 159 -13.83 -3.27 -2.43
N PRO A 160 -14.93 -4.01 -2.20
CA PRO A 160 -15.42 -4.99 -3.14
C PRO A 160 -16.00 -4.32 -4.39
N LEU A 161 -15.66 -4.85 -5.56
CA LEU A 161 -16.25 -4.44 -6.83
C LEU A 161 -17.61 -5.12 -7.00
N LYS A 162 -18.64 -4.32 -7.35
CA LYS A 162 -20.01 -4.82 -7.45
C LYS A 162 -20.30 -5.43 -8.83
N GLY A 163 -20.91 -6.62 -8.83
CA GLY A 163 -21.41 -7.26 -10.04
C GLY A 163 -20.32 -7.75 -11.01
N VAL A 164 -19.12 -7.98 -10.49
CA VAL A 164 -18.00 -8.57 -11.24
C VAL A 164 -18.10 -10.09 -11.26
N LEU A 165 -17.65 -10.71 -12.34
CA LEU A 165 -17.41 -12.16 -12.39
C LEU A 165 -15.98 -12.45 -11.92
N ALA A 166 -15.78 -12.63 -10.62
CA ALA A 166 -14.44 -12.76 -10.02
C ALA A 166 -13.58 -13.85 -10.67
N ALA A 167 -14.18 -14.99 -11.05
CA ALA A 167 -13.49 -16.09 -11.71
C ALA A 167 -12.96 -15.76 -13.12
N GLN A 168 -13.46 -14.69 -13.76
CA GLN A 168 -13.04 -14.23 -15.08
C GLN A 168 -12.25 -12.92 -15.03
N TRP A 169 -12.00 -12.40 -13.82
CA TRP A 169 -11.31 -11.14 -13.64
C TRP A 169 -9.87 -11.22 -14.13
N ARG A 170 -9.45 -10.18 -14.87
CA ARG A 170 -8.08 -10.03 -15.37
C ARG A 170 -7.72 -8.57 -15.52
N ILE A 171 -6.44 -8.29 -15.31
CA ILE A 171 -5.82 -7.03 -15.68
C ILE A 171 -5.62 -7.03 -17.20
N LEU A 172 -6.06 -5.97 -17.87
CA LEU A 172 -5.96 -5.81 -19.32
C LEU A 172 -4.81 -4.88 -19.71
N THR A 173 -4.64 -3.80 -18.94
CA THR A 173 -3.49 -2.87 -18.97
C THR A 173 -3.22 -2.39 -17.54
N GLU A 174 -2.24 -1.49 -17.35
CA GLU A 174 -1.93 -0.92 -16.04
C GLU A 174 -3.17 -0.34 -15.33
N GLU A 175 -4.05 0.34 -16.07
CA GLU A 175 -5.24 1.03 -15.54
C GLU A 175 -6.57 0.32 -15.81
N PHE A 176 -6.63 -0.54 -16.84
CA PHE A 176 -7.85 -1.21 -17.27
C PHE A 176 -7.89 -2.68 -16.88
N SER A 177 -9.08 -3.13 -16.50
CA SER A 177 -9.34 -4.50 -16.07
C SER A 177 -10.72 -4.94 -16.56
N GLY A 178 -11.01 -6.23 -16.47
CA GLY A 178 -12.31 -6.73 -16.88
C GLY A 178 -12.56 -8.18 -16.53
N ASP A 179 -13.82 -8.58 -16.66
CA ASP A 179 -14.33 -9.89 -16.24
C ASP A 179 -14.87 -10.72 -17.43
N GLY A 180 -14.44 -10.39 -18.66
CA GLY A 180 -14.91 -11.00 -19.90
C GLY A 180 -16.27 -10.49 -20.40
N LYS A 181 -17.03 -9.77 -19.57
CA LYS A 181 -18.32 -9.15 -19.93
C LYS A 181 -18.30 -7.63 -19.78
N ASN A 182 -17.60 -7.15 -18.76
CA ASN A 182 -17.55 -5.77 -18.34
C ASN A 182 -16.10 -5.30 -18.31
N LEU A 183 -15.91 -4.02 -18.60
CA LEU A 183 -14.63 -3.32 -18.53
C LEU A 183 -14.65 -2.33 -17.38
N TYR A 184 -13.50 -2.15 -16.76
CA TYR A 184 -13.31 -1.26 -15.63
C TYR A 184 -12.03 -0.45 -15.82
N PHE A 185 -12.08 0.81 -15.38
CA PHE A 185 -10.92 1.65 -15.13
C PHE A 185 -10.84 1.82 -13.62
N ALA A 186 -9.79 1.29 -12.99
CA ALA A 186 -9.75 1.12 -11.54
C ALA A 186 -11.04 0.41 -11.02
N GLU A 187 -11.73 0.97 -10.01
CA GLU A 187 -12.98 0.44 -9.49
C GLU A 187 -14.22 0.72 -10.36
N ARG A 188 -14.07 1.55 -11.41
CA ARG A 188 -15.19 2.15 -12.13
C ARG A 188 -15.49 1.42 -13.43
N LYS A 189 -16.68 0.83 -13.50
CA LYS A 189 -17.19 0.17 -14.72
C LYS A 189 -17.35 1.17 -15.87
N LEU A 190 -16.86 0.82 -17.06
CA LEU A 190 -17.13 1.53 -18.31
C LEU A 190 -18.58 1.25 -18.74
N ALA A 191 -19.40 2.30 -18.78
CA ALA A 191 -20.82 2.16 -19.04
C ALA A 191 -21.08 1.71 -20.49
N ARG A 192 -21.85 0.61 -20.63
CA ARG A 192 -22.30 0.02 -21.90
C ARG A 192 -21.17 -0.39 -22.86
N ALA A 193 -19.93 -0.50 -22.38
CA ALA A 193 -18.78 -0.82 -23.22
C ALA A 193 -18.94 -2.21 -23.84
N ASP A 194 -18.53 -2.34 -25.10
CA ASP A 194 -18.44 -3.62 -25.79
C ASP A 194 -17.06 -4.25 -25.55
N PHE A 195 -17.03 -5.26 -24.69
CA PHE A 195 -15.81 -5.99 -24.34
C PHE A 195 -15.12 -6.60 -25.57
N ALA A 196 -15.87 -7.10 -26.55
CA ALA A 196 -15.32 -7.87 -27.66
C ALA A 196 -14.50 -7.00 -28.62
N THR A 197 -14.91 -5.75 -28.79
CA THR A 197 -14.29 -4.79 -29.71
C THR A 197 -13.42 -3.76 -29.00
N TRP A 198 -13.33 -3.83 -27.67
CA TRP A 198 -12.54 -2.89 -26.90
C TRP A 198 -11.04 -3.00 -27.18
N ARG A 199 -10.41 -1.83 -27.23
CA ARG A 199 -8.97 -1.64 -27.40
C ARG A 199 -8.50 -0.48 -26.52
N HIS A 200 -7.39 -0.71 -25.82
CA HIS A 200 -6.61 0.38 -25.24
C HIS A 200 -6.05 1.27 -26.35
N VAL A 201 -6.03 2.58 -26.12
CA VAL A 201 -5.52 3.57 -27.09
C VAL A 201 -4.24 4.20 -26.56
N HIS A 202 -4.31 4.91 -25.43
CA HIS A 202 -3.15 5.57 -24.82
C HIS A 202 -3.47 6.08 -23.41
N GLY A 203 -2.67 5.69 -22.40
CA GLY A 203 -2.91 6.08 -21.01
C GLY A 203 -4.34 5.73 -20.59
N ALA A 204 -5.07 6.72 -20.05
CA ALA A 204 -6.48 6.54 -19.68
C ALA A 204 -7.47 6.52 -20.87
N TRP A 205 -7.02 6.57 -22.11
CA TRP A 205 -7.89 6.52 -23.29
C TRP A 205 -8.06 5.10 -23.82
N SER A 206 -9.31 4.74 -24.09
CA SER A 206 -9.65 3.48 -24.75
C SER A 206 -10.87 3.66 -25.65
N LYS A 207 -11.17 2.68 -26.49
CA LYS A 207 -12.36 2.71 -27.34
C LYS A 207 -12.91 1.31 -27.57
N ASP A 208 -14.19 1.24 -27.90
CA ASP A 208 -14.82 0.08 -28.53
C ASP A 208 -15.35 0.46 -29.90
N GLN A 209 -16.06 -0.44 -30.60
CA GLN A 209 -16.61 -0.15 -31.93
C GLN A 209 -17.66 0.98 -31.94
N HIS A 210 -18.20 1.36 -30.78
CA HIS A 210 -19.30 2.32 -30.66
C HIS A 210 -18.89 3.63 -29.98
N ARG A 211 -17.86 3.64 -29.13
CA ARG A 211 -17.54 4.76 -28.24
C ARG A 211 -16.05 4.91 -27.97
N VAL A 212 -15.66 6.15 -27.72
CA VAL A 212 -14.38 6.51 -27.11
C VAL A 212 -14.60 6.74 -25.61
N PHE A 213 -13.64 6.28 -24.80
CA PHE A 213 -13.63 6.46 -23.36
C PHE A 213 -12.36 7.19 -22.92
N HIS A 214 -12.51 8.06 -21.93
CA HIS A 214 -11.41 8.57 -21.12
C HIS A 214 -11.67 8.17 -19.66
N MET A 215 -10.73 7.43 -19.07
CA MET A 215 -10.94 6.67 -17.83
C MET A 215 -12.20 5.77 -17.99
N ASN A 216 -13.19 5.92 -17.12
CA ASN A 216 -14.46 5.19 -17.18
C ASN A 216 -15.57 5.95 -17.94
N LEU A 217 -15.31 7.17 -18.43
CA LEU A 217 -16.32 8.07 -18.97
C LEU A 217 -16.42 7.94 -20.49
N VAL A 218 -17.66 7.97 -21.00
CA VAL A 218 -17.93 8.01 -22.45
C VAL A 218 -17.72 9.43 -22.96
N MET A 219 -16.89 9.57 -23.99
CA MET A 219 -16.61 10.83 -24.66
C MET A 219 -17.60 11.00 -25.82
N LYS A 220 -18.65 11.79 -25.59
CA LYS A 220 -19.78 11.90 -26.53
C LYS A 220 -19.43 12.64 -27.83
N ASP A 221 -18.44 13.51 -27.77
CA ASP A 221 -18.04 14.36 -28.90
C ASP A 221 -16.95 13.71 -29.77
N LEU A 222 -16.58 12.45 -29.48
CA LEU A 222 -15.55 11.73 -30.19
C LEU A 222 -16.13 10.47 -30.85
N ALA A 223 -15.88 10.33 -32.15
CA ALA A 223 -16.21 9.11 -32.89
C ALA A 223 -15.12 8.05 -32.65
N PRO A 224 -15.47 6.77 -32.42
CA PRO A 224 -14.49 5.69 -32.27
C PRO A 224 -13.72 5.41 -33.58
N GLU A 225 -14.35 5.66 -34.72
CA GLU A 225 -13.72 5.60 -36.03
C GLU A 225 -12.69 6.73 -36.15
N GLY A 226 -11.46 6.40 -36.52
CA GLY A 226 -10.36 7.35 -36.63
C GLY A 226 -9.74 7.79 -35.30
N PHE A 227 -10.35 7.55 -34.13
CA PHE A 227 -9.72 7.91 -32.85
C PHE A 227 -8.48 7.04 -32.57
N ASP A 228 -7.32 7.66 -32.42
CA ASP A 228 -6.02 7.00 -32.32
C ASP A 228 -5.14 7.57 -31.21
N GLU A 229 -3.94 7.02 -31.07
CA GLU A 229 -2.97 7.45 -30.06
C GLU A 229 -2.53 8.91 -30.24
N THR A 230 -2.43 9.40 -31.48
CA THR A 230 -2.02 10.80 -31.76
C THR A 230 -3.05 11.77 -31.18
N GLN A 231 -4.34 11.52 -31.43
CA GLN A 231 -5.43 12.31 -30.87
C GLN A 231 -5.48 12.19 -29.35
N ALA A 232 -5.37 10.98 -28.80
CA ALA A 232 -5.36 10.77 -27.36
C ALA A 232 -4.21 11.52 -26.67
N ARG A 233 -3.00 11.49 -27.23
CA ARG A 233 -1.83 12.24 -26.72
C ARG A 233 -2.02 13.74 -26.79
N HIS A 234 -2.72 14.25 -27.81
CA HIS A 234 -3.04 15.67 -27.93
C HIS A 234 -4.02 16.12 -26.84
N LEU A 235 -5.04 15.30 -26.55
CA LEU A 235 -6.07 15.59 -25.54
C LEU A 235 -5.60 15.43 -24.09
N SER A 236 -4.47 14.76 -23.86
CA SER A 236 -3.88 14.54 -22.53
C SER A 236 -2.85 15.60 -22.11
N ARG A 237 -2.65 16.66 -22.91
CA ARG A 237 -1.79 17.80 -22.59
C ARG A 237 -2.59 18.94 -21.99
#